data_AF-A0A5M9QF32-F1
#
_entry.id   AF-A0A5M9QF32-F1
#
_cell.length_a   1.000
_cell.length_b   1.000
_cell.length_c   1.000
_cell.angle_alpha   90.00
_cell.angle_beta   90.00
_cell.angle_gamma   90.00
#
_symmetry.space_group_name_H-M   'P 1'
#
loop_
_entity.id
_entity.type
_entity.pdbx_description
1 polymer ?
#
loop_
_entity_poly.entity_id
_entity_poly.type
_entity_poly.pdbx_seq_one_letter_code
_entity_poly.pdbx_strand_id
1 'polypeptide(L)'
;MDSPFTKDLLKDLVKRADELTLEQIKESWEVAGAIKSKQEALQKELQSYKDEILTQQATLKDLRTQEGALKEQIKELESKKRKASEELAKLHDEISVQKIITQAKKAKLDLQESRKQILPGSLKSVQIYLKDGSIAKAKPAQKLFGEDVYKKYRVAFKENHTLRNHISELELENKRLQIELRDFYADLALEGMGALESKKQETKSLPKEPKEIIATEEDLSDFKKMLQDHKRNKTKSHKN
;
A
#
# COMPACT_ATOMS: atom_id res chain seq x y z
N MET A 1 32.22 -40.94 -73.91
CA MET A 1 30.88 -40.31 -73.81
C MET A 1 30.87 -39.15 -74.79
N ASP A 2 30.73 -39.47 -76.09
CA ASP A 2 30.66 -38.49 -77.17
C ASP A 2 29.19 -38.09 -77.37
N SER A 3 28.75 -37.04 -76.69
CA SER A 3 27.42 -36.48 -76.93
C SER A 3 27.41 -35.76 -78.29
N PRO A 4 26.42 -35.95 -79.17
CA PRO A 4 26.28 -35.20 -80.42
C PRO A 4 26.35 -33.69 -80.21
N PHE A 5 25.87 -33.22 -79.05
CA PHE A 5 25.84 -31.82 -78.64
C PHE A 5 27.24 -31.19 -78.50
N THR A 6 28.25 -31.95 -78.05
CA THR A 6 29.61 -31.42 -77.92
C THR A 6 30.31 -31.32 -79.26
N LYS A 7 30.00 -32.21 -80.22
CA LYS A 7 30.54 -32.15 -81.59
C LYS A 7 29.99 -30.96 -82.38
N ASP A 8 28.72 -30.64 -82.22
CA ASP A 8 28.10 -29.48 -82.88
C ASP A 8 28.57 -28.16 -82.26
N LEU A 9 28.69 -28.08 -80.93
CA LEU A 9 29.32 -26.94 -80.25
C LEU A 9 30.75 -26.70 -80.71
N LEU A 10 31.55 -27.75 -80.87
CA LEU A 10 32.93 -27.64 -81.34
C LEU A 10 33.00 -27.18 -82.81
N LYS A 11 32.11 -27.66 -83.68
CA LYS A 11 32.03 -27.19 -85.07
C LYS A 11 31.64 -25.72 -85.16
N ASP A 12 30.69 -25.29 -84.35
CA ASP A 12 30.28 -23.88 -84.29
C ASP A 12 31.38 -23.00 -83.68
N LEU A 13 32.16 -23.52 -82.73
CA LEU A 13 33.32 -22.84 -82.18
C LEU A 13 34.42 -22.64 -83.23
N VAL A 14 34.70 -23.68 -84.03
CA VAL A 14 35.71 -23.64 -85.10
C VAL A 14 35.29 -22.66 -86.20
N LYS A 15 34.03 -22.68 -86.63
CA LYS A 15 33.51 -21.71 -87.61
C LYS A 15 33.62 -20.27 -87.12
N ARG A 16 33.28 -20.01 -85.85
CA ARG A 16 33.47 -18.68 -85.24
C ARG A 16 34.94 -18.29 -85.10
N ALA A 17 35.82 -19.24 -84.81
CA ALA A 17 37.26 -18.97 -84.71
C ALA A 17 37.86 -18.54 -86.05
N ASP A 18 37.36 -19.08 -87.16
CA ASP A 18 37.77 -18.71 -88.52
C ASP A 18 37.25 -17.31 -88.94
N GLU A 19 36.19 -16.80 -88.29
CA GLU A 19 35.58 -15.49 -88.55
C GLU A 19 36.10 -14.36 -87.62
N LEU A 20 36.88 -14.69 -86.58
CA LEU A 20 37.37 -13.70 -85.62
C LEU A 20 38.55 -12.90 -86.17
N THR A 21 38.45 -11.57 -86.15
CA THR A 21 39.59 -10.71 -86.46
C THR A 21 40.55 -10.64 -85.27
N LEU A 22 41.84 -10.39 -85.53
CA LEU A 22 42.87 -10.23 -84.48
C LEU A 22 42.52 -9.11 -83.48
N GLU A 23 41.79 -8.08 -83.92
CA GLU A 23 41.30 -6.99 -83.08
C GLU A 23 40.21 -7.48 -82.10
N GLN A 24 39.24 -8.27 -82.56
CA GLN A 24 38.22 -8.86 -81.70
C GLN A 24 38.81 -9.84 -80.67
N ILE A 25 39.85 -10.59 -81.03
CA ILE A 25 40.58 -11.44 -80.09
C ILE A 25 41.22 -10.58 -78.99
N LYS A 26 41.90 -9.48 -79.33
CA LYS A 26 42.51 -8.57 -78.35
C LYS A 26 41.48 -7.92 -77.44
N GLU A 27 40.40 -7.39 -77.99
CA GLU A 27 39.29 -6.81 -77.22
C GLU A 27 38.70 -7.85 -76.24
N SER A 28 38.51 -9.10 -76.68
CA SER A 28 38.01 -10.16 -75.80
C SER A 28 38.95 -10.47 -74.62
N TRP A 29 40.26 -10.42 -74.84
CA TRP A 29 41.27 -10.60 -73.79
C TRP A 29 41.32 -9.41 -72.82
N GLU A 30 41.18 -8.18 -73.31
CA GLU A 30 41.08 -6.98 -72.48
C GLU A 30 39.80 -7.01 -71.62
N VAL A 31 38.67 -7.41 -72.20
CA VAL A 31 37.40 -7.60 -71.49
C VAL A 31 37.53 -8.70 -70.44
N ALA A 32 38.14 -9.85 -70.77
CA ALA A 32 38.38 -10.93 -69.82
C ALA A 32 39.29 -10.48 -68.66
N GLY A 33 40.32 -9.67 -68.94
CA GLY A 33 41.19 -9.06 -67.94
C GLY A 33 40.42 -8.09 -67.02
N ALA A 34 39.58 -7.23 -67.58
CA ALA A 34 38.74 -6.30 -66.82
C ALA A 34 37.71 -7.04 -65.94
N ILE A 35 37.11 -8.12 -66.44
CA ILE A 35 36.20 -8.98 -65.68
C ILE A 35 36.94 -9.64 -64.52
N LYS A 36 38.13 -10.20 -64.77
CA LYS A 36 38.94 -10.84 -63.73
C LYS A 36 39.35 -9.84 -62.64
N SER A 37 39.78 -8.64 -63.02
CA SER A 37 40.11 -7.57 -62.09
C SER A 37 38.91 -7.16 -61.22
N LYS A 38 37.72 -7.00 -61.84
CA LYS A 38 36.48 -6.73 -61.09
C LYS A 38 36.09 -7.88 -60.16
N GLN A 39 36.27 -9.12 -60.60
CA GLN A 39 35.99 -10.29 -59.77
C GLN A 39 36.91 -10.34 -58.55
N GLU A 40 38.21 -10.07 -58.72
CA GLU A 40 39.17 -9.99 -57.61
C GLU A 40 38.84 -8.83 -56.66
N ALA A 41 38.43 -7.67 -57.17
CA ALA A 41 37.99 -6.54 -56.35
C ALA A 41 36.74 -6.87 -55.52
N LEU A 42 35.70 -7.43 -56.15
CA LEU A 42 34.48 -7.86 -55.46
C LEU A 42 34.75 -8.95 -54.42
N GLN A 43 35.69 -9.87 -54.70
CA GLN A 43 36.07 -10.90 -53.74
C GLN A 43 36.76 -10.31 -52.51
N LYS A 44 37.61 -9.28 -52.69
CA LYS A 44 38.22 -8.53 -51.58
C LYS A 44 37.19 -7.75 -50.78
N GLU A 45 36.25 -7.08 -51.43
CA GLU A 45 35.15 -6.37 -50.77
C GLU A 45 34.27 -7.33 -49.95
N LEU A 46 33.90 -8.48 -50.53
CA LEU A 46 33.14 -9.51 -49.82
C LEU A 46 33.89 -10.03 -48.59
N GLN A 47 35.20 -10.21 -48.69
CA GLN A 47 36.00 -10.63 -47.54
C GLN A 47 36.04 -9.54 -46.46
N SER A 48 36.25 -8.28 -46.85
CA SER A 48 36.22 -7.14 -45.94
C SER A 48 34.90 -7.03 -45.20
N TYR A 49 33.77 -7.17 -45.90
CA TYR A 49 32.44 -7.13 -45.27
C TYR A 49 32.20 -8.32 -44.34
N LYS A 50 32.69 -9.50 -44.67
CA LYS A 50 32.61 -10.67 -43.77
C LYS A 50 33.37 -10.43 -42.48
N ASP A 51 34.59 -9.89 -42.59
CA ASP A 51 35.43 -9.61 -41.42
C ASP A 51 34.79 -8.50 -40.56
N GLU A 52 34.23 -7.47 -41.19
CA GLU A 52 33.48 -6.41 -40.50
C GLU A 52 32.26 -6.98 -39.77
N ILE A 53 31.47 -7.85 -40.41
CA ILE A 53 30.31 -8.50 -39.76
C ILE A 53 30.76 -9.32 -38.55
N LEU A 54 31.84 -10.08 -38.66
CA LEU A 54 32.35 -10.89 -37.54
C LEU A 54 32.81 -10.01 -36.37
N THR A 55 33.52 -8.91 -36.64
CA THR A 55 33.94 -7.98 -35.60
C THR A 55 32.74 -7.30 -34.92
N GLN A 56 31.74 -6.86 -35.69
CA GLN A 56 30.51 -6.28 -35.14
C GLN A 56 29.69 -7.30 -34.32
N GLN A 57 29.69 -8.57 -34.71
CA GLN A 57 29.04 -9.62 -33.91
C GLN A 57 29.77 -9.85 -32.58
N ALA A 58 31.10 -9.82 -32.57
CA ALA A 58 31.90 -9.92 -31.36
C ALA A 58 31.63 -8.74 -30.41
N THR A 59 31.65 -7.51 -30.92
CA THR A 59 31.36 -6.32 -30.10
C THR A 59 29.94 -6.33 -29.56
N LEU A 60 28.94 -6.77 -30.34
CA LEU A 60 27.57 -6.94 -29.87
C LEU A 60 27.47 -7.97 -28.73
N LYS A 61 28.24 -9.06 -28.80
CA LYS A 61 28.26 -10.07 -27.74
C LYS A 61 28.84 -9.48 -26.45
N ASP A 62 29.93 -8.74 -26.54
CA ASP A 62 30.57 -8.09 -25.39
C ASP A 62 29.68 -7.00 -24.77
N LEU A 63 28.98 -6.22 -25.60
CA LEU A 63 28.01 -5.23 -25.09
C LEU A 63 26.85 -5.91 -24.36
N ARG A 64 26.36 -7.05 -24.85
CA ARG A 64 25.29 -7.81 -24.18
C ARG A 64 25.73 -8.38 -22.83
N THR A 65 26.98 -8.84 -22.71
CA THR A 65 27.49 -9.33 -21.42
C THR A 65 27.67 -8.19 -20.43
N GLN A 66 28.18 -7.03 -20.88
CA GLN A 66 28.27 -5.82 -20.05
C GLN A 66 26.89 -5.33 -19.61
N GLU A 67 25.90 -5.30 -20.51
CA GLU A 67 24.53 -4.91 -20.19
C GLU A 67 23.92 -5.84 -19.12
N GLY A 68 24.16 -7.15 -19.23
CA GLY A 68 23.75 -8.13 -18.23
C GLY A 68 24.36 -7.86 -16.86
N ALA A 69 25.67 -7.67 -16.79
CA ALA A 69 26.39 -7.37 -15.56
C ALA A 69 25.91 -6.05 -14.91
N LEU A 70 25.69 -5.01 -15.71
CA LEU A 70 25.16 -3.72 -15.22
C LEU A 70 23.74 -3.86 -14.68
N LYS A 71 22.88 -4.65 -15.34
CA LYS A 71 21.52 -4.93 -14.83
C LYS A 71 21.54 -5.66 -13.49
N GLU A 72 22.47 -6.59 -13.29
CA GLU A 72 22.66 -7.26 -12.00
C GLU A 72 23.13 -6.30 -10.91
N GLN A 73 24.11 -5.44 -11.21
CA GLN A 73 24.58 -4.41 -10.27
C GLN A 73 23.46 -3.44 -9.88
N ILE A 74 22.63 -3.01 -10.83
CA ILE A 74 21.47 -2.15 -10.57
C ILE A 74 20.50 -2.85 -9.61
N LYS A 75 20.17 -4.11 -9.85
CA LYS A 75 19.29 -4.89 -8.94
C LYS A 75 19.87 -5.00 -7.53
N GLU A 76 21.19 -5.22 -7.42
CA GLU A 76 21.84 -5.30 -6.12
C GLU A 76 21.79 -3.96 -5.37
N LEU A 77 22.10 -2.85 -6.06
CA LEU A 77 22.03 -1.50 -5.49
C LEU A 77 20.61 -1.10 -5.09
N GLU A 78 19.61 -1.44 -5.90
CA GLU A 78 18.20 -1.25 -5.53
C GLU A 78 17.81 -2.05 -4.28
N SER A 79 18.29 -3.29 -4.15
CA SER A 79 18.06 -4.10 -2.95
C SER A 79 18.70 -3.48 -1.70
N LYS A 80 19.92 -2.95 -1.81
CA LYS A 80 20.62 -2.24 -0.72
C LYS A 80 19.90 -0.96 -0.34
N LYS A 81 19.43 -0.20 -1.33
CA LYS A 81 18.63 1.03 -1.12
C LYS A 81 17.34 0.74 -0.36
N ARG A 82 16.63 -0.34 -0.71
CA ARG A 82 15.40 -0.75 0.00
C ARG A 82 15.67 -1.08 1.46
N LYS A 83 16.69 -1.90 1.73
CA LYS A 83 17.10 -2.25 3.10
C LYS A 83 17.47 -1.02 3.93
N ALA A 84 18.28 -0.11 3.37
CA ALA A 84 18.65 1.13 4.05
C ALA A 84 17.45 2.03 4.33
N SER A 85 16.47 2.09 3.42
CA SER A 85 15.22 2.84 3.62
C SER A 85 14.37 2.25 4.74
N GLU A 86 14.30 0.92 4.83
CA GLU A 86 13.57 0.23 5.91
C GLU A 86 14.25 0.46 7.27
N GLU A 87 15.58 0.43 7.32
CA GLU A 87 16.35 0.74 8.53
C GLU A 87 16.16 2.20 8.97
N LEU A 88 16.16 3.15 8.04
CA LEU A 88 15.88 4.56 8.33
C LEU A 88 14.46 4.77 8.87
N ALA A 89 13.47 4.07 8.31
CA ALA A 89 12.10 4.13 8.82
C ALA A 89 12.01 3.62 10.26
N LYS A 90 12.65 2.48 10.56
CA LYS A 90 12.70 1.92 11.92
C LYS A 90 13.38 2.88 12.90
N LEU A 91 14.53 3.43 12.55
CA LEU A 91 15.23 4.42 13.37
C LEU A 91 14.39 5.67 13.62
N HIS A 92 13.66 6.16 12.61
CA HIS A 92 12.76 7.28 12.77
C HIS A 92 11.65 7.00 13.78
N ASP A 93 11.03 5.82 13.70
CA ASP A 93 10.01 5.38 14.64
C ASP A 93 10.57 5.24 16.07
N GLU A 94 11.75 4.65 16.22
CA GLU A 94 12.45 4.56 17.51
C GLU A 94 12.73 5.93 18.12
N ILE A 95 13.22 6.90 17.33
CA ILE A 95 13.45 8.27 17.77
C ILE A 95 12.13 8.95 18.18
N SER A 96 11.05 8.74 17.43
CA SER A 96 9.72 9.28 17.75
C SER A 96 9.22 8.73 19.10
N VAL A 97 9.33 7.42 19.31
CA VAL A 97 8.97 6.78 20.59
C VAL A 97 9.82 7.32 21.74
N GLN A 98 11.14 7.49 21.54
CA GLN A 98 12.01 8.07 22.57
C GLN A 98 11.65 9.52 22.92
N LYS A 99 11.26 10.33 21.93
CA LYS A 99 10.75 11.70 22.17
C LYS A 99 9.48 11.68 23.01
N ILE A 100 8.54 10.76 22.74
CA ILE A 100 7.31 10.62 23.52
C ILE A 100 7.64 10.20 24.95
N ILE A 101 8.53 9.22 25.14
CA ILE A 101 8.94 8.75 26.48
C ILE A 101 9.60 9.88 27.28
N THR A 102 10.48 10.66 26.67
CA THR A 102 11.16 11.78 27.36
C THR A 102 10.18 12.89 27.72
N GLN A 103 9.25 13.24 26.83
CA GLN A 103 8.16 14.18 27.13
C GLN A 103 7.26 13.68 28.26
N ALA A 104 6.87 12.40 28.25
CA ALA A 104 6.06 11.80 29.31
C ALA A 104 6.78 11.80 30.67
N LYS A 105 8.10 11.52 30.69
CA LYS A 105 8.91 11.63 31.90
C LYS A 105 8.96 13.06 32.44
N LYS A 106 9.13 14.05 31.55
CA LYS A 106 9.12 15.46 31.93
C LYS A 106 7.75 15.88 32.50
N ALA A 107 6.67 15.57 31.79
CA ALA A 107 5.31 15.86 32.24
C ALA A 107 4.99 15.21 33.60
N LYS A 108 5.49 13.99 33.86
CA LYS A 108 5.35 13.32 35.15
C LYS A 108 6.08 14.06 36.28
N LEU A 109 7.28 14.57 36.02
CA LEU A 109 8.03 15.38 37.00
C LEU A 109 7.30 16.70 37.29
N ASP A 110 6.86 17.40 36.24
CA ASP A 110 6.11 18.66 36.36
C ASP A 110 4.79 18.45 37.16
N LEU A 111 4.10 17.32 36.93
CA LEU A 111 2.93 16.90 37.72
C LEU A 111 3.26 16.62 39.18
N GLN A 112 4.43 16.04 39.46
CA GLN A 112 4.85 15.76 40.82
C GLN A 112 5.21 17.05 41.58
N GLU A 113 5.81 18.02 40.91
CA GLU A 113 6.14 19.33 41.48
C GLU A 113 4.89 20.17 41.76
N SER A 114 3.98 20.25 40.80
CA SER A 114 2.68 20.92 40.99
C SER A 114 1.84 20.26 42.09
N ARG A 115 1.83 18.92 42.19
CA ARG A 115 1.20 18.21 43.32
C ARG A 115 1.76 18.64 44.68
N LYS A 116 3.07 18.86 44.79
CA LYS A 116 3.69 19.32 46.05
C LYS A 116 3.28 20.77 46.39
N GLN A 117 2.99 21.61 45.40
CA GLN A 117 2.53 22.98 45.62
C GLN A 117 1.05 23.06 46.02
N ILE A 118 0.21 22.21 45.42
CA ILE A 118 -1.25 22.26 45.62
C ILE A 118 -1.68 21.49 46.89
N LEU A 119 -1.00 20.38 47.21
CA LEU A 119 -1.39 19.55 48.34
C LEU A 119 -0.86 20.13 49.66
N PRO A 120 -1.71 20.26 50.69
CA PRO A 120 -1.27 20.71 51.99
C PRO A 120 -0.26 19.71 52.58
N GLY A 121 0.90 20.22 52.98
CA GLY A 121 1.92 19.41 53.65
C GLY A 121 1.47 18.93 55.03
N SER A 122 2.03 17.82 55.50
CA SER A 122 1.83 17.37 56.87
C SER A 122 2.40 18.37 57.88
N LEU A 123 1.77 18.48 59.04
CA LEU A 123 2.21 19.32 60.16
C LEU A 123 3.60 18.88 60.63
N LYS A 124 4.52 19.84 60.74
CA LYS A 124 5.90 19.61 61.22
C LYS A 124 5.98 19.55 62.75
N SER A 125 5.04 20.20 63.45
CA SER A 125 4.94 20.19 64.90
C SER A 125 3.47 20.27 65.33
N VAL A 126 3.17 19.67 66.48
CA VAL A 126 1.84 19.63 67.08
C VAL A 126 1.94 20.09 68.53
N GLN A 127 0.93 20.82 68.99
CA GLN A 127 0.79 21.24 70.39
C GLN A 127 0.07 20.13 71.16
N ILE A 128 0.69 19.66 72.24
CA ILE A 128 0.13 18.64 73.13
C ILE A 128 -0.16 19.32 74.46
N TYR A 129 -1.39 19.16 74.94
CA TYR A 129 -1.78 19.59 76.28
C TYR A 129 -1.42 18.50 77.29
N LEU A 130 -0.51 18.83 78.21
CA LEU A 130 -0.15 17.96 79.32
C LEU A 130 -1.20 18.09 80.43
N LYS A 131 -1.30 17.07 81.29
CA LYS A 131 -2.33 17.01 82.36
C LYS A 131 -2.22 18.18 83.36
N ASP A 132 -1.04 18.73 83.47
CA ASP A 132 -0.62 19.87 84.29
C ASP A 132 -1.01 21.22 83.67
N GLY A 133 -1.73 21.22 82.54
CA GLY A 133 -2.22 22.41 81.85
C GLY A 133 -1.16 23.12 80.98
N SER A 134 0.08 22.62 80.98
CA SER A 134 1.16 23.14 80.14
C SER A 134 1.04 22.64 78.69
N ILE A 135 1.49 23.46 77.73
CA ILE A 135 1.46 23.14 76.30
C ILE A 135 2.88 22.82 75.82
N ALA A 136 3.10 21.60 75.33
CA ALA A 136 4.36 21.16 74.76
C ALA A 136 4.29 21.09 73.23
N LYS A 137 5.33 21.58 72.53
CA LYS A 137 5.44 21.43 71.07
C LYS A 137 6.28 20.20 70.74
N ALA A 138 5.68 19.20 70.10
CA ALA A 138 6.35 17.97 69.71
C ALA A 138 6.31 17.75 68.20
N LYS A 139 7.26 16.97 67.67
CA LYS A 139 7.21 16.48 66.29
C LYS A 139 6.31 15.24 66.25
N PRO A 140 5.30 15.19 65.37
CA PRO A 140 4.40 14.05 65.31
C PRO A 140 5.11 12.81 64.73
N ALA A 141 4.85 11.64 65.32
CA ALA A 141 5.42 10.36 64.88
C ALA A 141 4.77 9.84 63.58
N GLN A 142 3.58 10.33 63.25
CA GLN A 142 2.83 10.00 62.03
C GLN A 142 2.48 11.27 61.25
N LYS A 143 2.16 11.13 59.96
CA LYS A 143 1.73 12.25 59.11
C LYS A 143 0.37 12.77 59.57
N LEU A 144 0.38 13.85 60.35
CA LEU A 144 -0.81 14.58 60.74
C LEU A 144 -1.02 15.77 59.80
N PHE A 145 -2.28 16.03 59.45
CA PHE A 145 -2.67 17.16 58.62
C PHE A 145 -3.51 18.14 59.44
N GLY A 146 -3.54 19.42 59.03
CA GLY A 146 -4.33 20.44 59.70
C GLY A 146 -5.83 20.16 59.61
N GLU A 147 -6.58 20.70 60.58
CA GLU A 147 -8.04 20.53 60.65
C GLU A 147 -8.76 21.06 59.40
N ASP A 148 -8.22 22.11 58.77
CA ASP A 148 -8.77 22.66 57.51
C ASP A 148 -8.75 21.64 56.36
N VAL A 149 -7.72 20.80 56.32
CA VAL A 149 -7.59 19.73 55.33
C VAL A 149 -8.65 18.66 55.59
N TYR A 150 -8.85 18.30 56.86
CA TYR A 150 -9.88 17.36 57.27
C TYR A 150 -11.30 17.86 56.92
N LYS A 151 -11.60 19.14 57.18
CA LYS A 151 -12.89 19.76 56.83
C LYS A 151 -13.16 19.69 55.33
N LYS A 152 -12.17 20.06 54.50
CA LYS A 152 -12.28 19.97 53.03
C LYS A 152 -12.46 18.52 52.57
N TYR A 153 -11.69 17.59 53.12
CA TYR A 153 -11.80 16.17 52.79
C TYR A 153 -13.18 15.61 53.15
N ARG A 154 -13.74 16.01 54.29
CA ARG A 154 -15.08 15.57 54.71
C ARG A 154 -16.19 16.03 53.75
N VAL A 155 -16.09 17.28 53.26
CA VAL A 155 -17.03 17.79 52.24
C VAL A 155 -16.87 17.04 50.94
N ALA A 156 -15.64 16.93 50.43
CA ALA A 156 -15.35 16.21 49.20
C ALA A 156 -15.75 14.74 49.27
N PHE A 157 -15.61 14.08 50.42
CA PHE A 157 -16.04 12.70 50.63
C PHE A 157 -17.56 12.56 50.53
N LYS A 158 -18.33 13.49 51.12
CA LYS A 158 -19.78 13.52 50.98
C LYS A 158 -20.17 13.72 49.52
N GLU A 159 -19.61 14.72 48.84
CA GLU A 159 -19.88 14.99 47.43
C GLU A 159 -19.54 13.79 46.54
N ASN A 160 -18.40 13.15 46.77
CA ASN A 160 -17.97 11.97 46.03
C ASN A 160 -18.93 10.79 46.24
N HIS A 161 -19.43 10.59 47.46
CA HIS A 161 -20.46 9.60 47.75
C HIS A 161 -21.75 9.89 46.97
N THR A 162 -22.22 11.15 46.96
CA THR A 162 -23.41 11.55 46.19
C THR A 162 -23.22 11.33 44.69
N LEU A 163 -22.06 11.73 44.15
CA LEU A 163 -21.71 11.53 42.74
C LEU A 163 -21.65 10.05 42.36
N ARG A 164 -21.09 9.21 43.23
CA ARG A 164 -21.05 7.76 43.02
C ARG A 164 -22.44 7.14 42.97
N ASN A 165 -23.35 7.59 43.83
CA ASN A 165 -24.75 7.15 43.79
C ASN A 165 -25.41 7.59 42.48
N HIS A 166 -25.21 8.85 42.05
CA HIS A 166 -25.76 9.34 40.80
C HIS A 166 -25.20 8.61 39.56
N ILE A 167 -23.91 8.29 39.55
CA ILE A 167 -23.32 7.44 38.50
C ILE A 167 -23.97 6.06 38.50
N SER A 168 -24.20 5.47 39.67
CA SER A 168 -24.84 4.16 39.78
C SER A 168 -26.29 4.20 39.27
N GLU A 169 -27.04 5.28 39.54
CA GLU A 169 -28.38 5.52 38.99
C GLU A 169 -28.35 5.62 37.45
N LEU A 170 -27.44 6.43 36.90
CA LEU A 170 -27.27 6.58 35.45
C LEU A 170 -26.84 5.27 34.78
N GLU A 171 -25.99 4.46 35.42
CA GLU A 171 -25.59 3.15 34.93
C GLU A 171 -26.77 2.16 34.91
N LEU A 172 -27.65 2.21 35.91
CA LEU A 172 -28.88 1.41 35.93
C LEU A 172 -29.87 1.86 34.86
N GLU A 173 -30.05 3.16 34.67
CA GLU A 173 -30.88 3.73 33.60
C GLU A 173 -30.35 3.36 32.22
N ASN A 174 -29.04 3.45 31.99
CA ASN A 174 -28.43 3.08 30.72
C ASN A 174 -28.61 1.59 30.41
N LYS A 175 -28.42 0.70 31.41
CA LYS A 175 -28.72 -0.73 31.27
C LYS A 175 -30.20 -0.98 30.97
N ARG A 176 -31.11 -0.24 31.61
CA ARG A 176 -32.54 -0.31 31.34
C ARG A 176 -32.85 0.09 29.89
N LEU A 177 -32.34 1.24 29.43
CA LEU A 177 -32.53 1.72 28.05
C LEU A 177 -31.92 0.74 27.03
N GLN A 178 -30.80 0.10 27.34
CA GLN A 178 -30.20 -0.93 26.49
C GLN A 178 -31.10 -2.16 26.35
N ILE A 179 -31.78 -2.57 27.43
CA ILE A 179 -32.79 -3.64 27.40
C ILE A 179 -34.00 -3.19 26.59
N GLU A 180 -34.54 -1.98 26.84
CA GLU A 180 -35.68 -1.44 26.09
C GLU A 180 -35.39 -1.33 24.59
N LEU A 181 -34.18 -0.91 24.19
CA LEU A 181 -33.75 -0.90 22.79
C LEU A 181 -33.66 -2.30 22.20
N ARG A 182 -33.09 -3.26 22.93
CA ARG A 182 -33.02 -4.66 22.47
C ARG A 182 -34.42 -5.23 22.27
N ASP A 183 -35.32 -4.99 23.22
CA ASP A 183 -36.69 -5.49 23.17
C ASP A 183 -37.46 -4.81 22.03
N PHE A 184 -37.27 -3.50 21.81
CA PHE A 184 -37.79 -2.77 20.65
C PHE A 184 -37.30 -3.33 19.31
N TYR A 185 -36.02 -3.69 19.19
CA TYR A 185 -35.50 -4.34 17.98
C TYR A 185 -36.03 -5.77 17.81
N ALA A 186 -36.24 -6.51 18.90
CA ALA A 186 -36.85 -7.83 18.86
C ALA A 186 -38.32 -7.73 18.40
N ASP A 187 -39.07 -6.75 18.91
CA ASP A 187 -40.44 -6.46 18.50
C ASP A 187 -40.50 -6.05 17.02
N LEU A 188 -39.61 -5.17 16.55
CA LEU A 188 -39.51 -4.83 15.12
C LEU A 188 -39.19 -6.04 14.23
N ALA A 189 -38.31 -6.93 14.69
CA ALA A 189 -37.98 -8.16 13.97
C ALA A 189 -39.17 -9.13 13.95
N LEU A 190 -39.92 -9.23 15.05
CA LEU A 190 -41.13 -10.04 15.17
C LEU A 190 -42.29 -9.45 14.37
N GLU A 191 -42.47 -8.14 14.33
CA GLU A 191 -43.49 -7.46 13.52
C GLU A 191 -43.15 -7.58 12.02
N GLY A 192 -41.87 -7.44 11.68
CA GLY A 192 -41.35 -7.76 10.34
C GLY A 192 -41.52 -9.23 9.96
N MET A 193 -41.42 -10.15 10.91
CA MET A 193 -41.73 -11.58 10.73
C MET A 193 -43.24 -11.88 10.76
N GLY A 194 -44.05 -11.10 11.47
CA GLY A 194 -45.52 -11.24 11.54
C GLY A 194 -46.20 -10.84 10.24
N ALA A 195 -45.62 -9.89 9.51
CA ALA A 195 -45.96 -9.61 8.10
C ALA A 195 -45.62 -10.78 7.15
N LEU A 196 -44.74 -11.70 7.57
CA LEU A 196 -44.37 -12.91 6.83
C LEU A 196 -45.15 -14.16 7.27
N GLU A 197 -45.59 -14.26 8.54
CA GLU A 197 -46.42 -15.37 9.01
C GLU A 197 -47.88 -15.25 8.59
N SER A 198 -48.40 -14.03 8.42
CA SER A 198 -49.72 -13.79 7.81
C SER A 198 -49.81 -14.24 6.33
N LYS A 199 -48.68 -14.59 5.70
CA LYS A 199 -48.61 -15.16 4.35
C LYS A 199 -48.42 -16.67 4.28
N LYS A 200 -48.22 -17.37 5.41
CA LYS A 200 -47.85 -18.80 5.42
C LYS A 200 -49.02 -19.79 5.57
N GLN A 201 -50.26 -19.31 5.64
CA GLN A 201 -51.45 -20.16 5.56
C GLN A 201 -52.17 -20.01 4.23
N GLU A 202 -51.49 -20.18 3.09
CA GLU A 202 -52.20 -20.47 1.85
C GLU A 202 -51.33 -21.28 0.87
N THR A 203 -51.78 -22.52 0.66
CA THR A 203 -51.71 -23.32 -0.57
C THR A 203 -50.41 -24.04 -0.99
N LYS A 204 -50.61 -25.36 -1.04
CA LYS A 204 -49.95 -26.47 -1.73
C LYS A 204 -49.30 -26.20 -3.12
N SER A 205 -48.29 -27.04 -3.36
CA SER A 205 -47.79 -27.68 -4.60
C SER A 205 -46.79 -26.97 -5.55
N LEU A 206 -45.55 -27.50 -5.48
CA LEU A 206 -44.52 -27.78 -6.51
C LEU A 206 -44.12 -26.70 -7.54
N PRO A 207 -42.82 -26.32 -7.64
CA PRO A 207 -42.33 -25.43 -8.69
C PRO A 207 -41.82 -26.20 -9.92
N LYS A 208 -42.21 -25.75 -11.11
CA LYS A 208 -41.49 -25.95 -12.37
C LYS A 208 -40.92 -24.62 -12.87
N GLU A 209 -39.62 -24.66 -13.13
CA GLU A 209 -38.77 -23.82 -13.97
C GLU A 209 -38.52 -22.33 -13.60
N PRO A 210 -37.25 -21.86 -13.73
CA PRO A 210 -36.87 -20.49 -13.43
C PRO A 210 -37.25 -19.57 -14.60
N LYS A 211 -38.10 -18.58 -14.35
CA LYS A 211 -38.33 -17.48 -15.29
C LYS A 211 -37.25 -16.43 -15.11
N GLU A 212 -36.59 -16.09 -16.21
CA GLU A 212 -35.68 -14.96 -16.35
C GLU A 212 -36.39 -13.66 -15.92
N ILE A 213 -35.78 -12.90 -15.01
CA ILE A 213 -36.30 -11.63 -14.54
C ILE A 213 -35.95 -10.58 -15.61
N ILE A 214 -36.94 -10.22 -16.43
CA ILE A 214 -36.85 -9.07 -17.33
C ILE A 214 -37.25 -7.84 -16.50
N ALA A 215 -36.28 -6.97 -16.20
CA ALA A 215 -36.53 -5.71 -15.51
C ALA A 215 -37.44 -4.81 -16.37
N THR A 216 -38.53 -4.32 -15.79
CA THR A 216 -39.49 -3.45 -16.48
C THR A 216 -39.01 -2.00 -16.49
N GLU A 217 -39.51 -1.18 -17.41
CA GLU A 217 -39.13 0.25 -17.49
C GLU A 217 -39.45 1.02 -16.19
N GLU A 218 -40.45 0.58 -15.43
CA GLU A 218 -40.78 1.13 -14.11
C GLU A 218 -39.64 0.90 -13.10
N ASP A 219 -39.07 -0.31 -13.05
CA ASP A 219 -37.97 -0.65 -12.14
C ASP A 219 -36.71 0.19 -12.41
N LEU A 220 -36.44 0.47 -13.69
CA LEU A 220 -35.33 1.33 -14.10
C LEU A 220 -35.59 2.81 -13.75
N SER A 221 -36.85 3.24 -13.81
CA SER A 221 -37.24 4.60 -13.45
C SER A 221 -37.10 4.87 -11.95
N ASP A 222 -37.49 3.90 -11.12
CA ASP A 222 -37.36 3.99 -9.66
C ASP A 222 -35.90 3.93 -9.21
N PHE A 223 -35.10 3.08 -9.85
CA PHE A 223 -33.66 3.04 -9.60
C PHE A 223 -32.98 4.37 -9.95
N LYS A 224 -33.39 5.00 -11.06
CA LYS A 224 -32.86 6.31 -11.47
C LYS A 224 -33.26 7.43 -10.51
N LYS A 225 -34.47 7.37 -9.96
CA LYS A 225 -34.97 8.32 -8.94
C LYS A 225 -34.19 8.18 -7.63
N MET A 226 -33.97 6.94 -7.19
CA MET A 226 -33.16 6.63 -6.01
C MET A 226 -31.71 7.17 -6.13
N LEU A 227 -31.09 7.01 -7.31
CA LEU A 227 -29.75 7.55 -7.58
C LEU A 227 -29.70 9.08 -7.56
N GLN A 228 -30.74 9.77 -8.02
CA GLN A 228 -30.82 11.22 -7.97
C GLN A 228 -30.96 11.75 -6.54
N ASP A 229 -31.79 11.10 -5.72
CA ASP A 229 -32.00 11.49 -4.33
C ASP A 229 -30.73 11.27 -3.48
N HIS A 230 -29.99 10.18 -3.75
CA HIS A 230 -28.72 9.92 -3.09
C HIS A 230 -27.64 10.95 -3.43
N LYS A 231 -27.62 11.48 -4.67
CA LYS A 231 -26.73 12.58 -5.07
C LYS A 231 -27.13 13.90 -4.41
N ARG A 232 -28.42 14.22 -4.34
CA ARG A 232 -28.94 15.43 -3.67
C ARG A 232 -28.61 15.46 -2.18
N ASN A 233 -28.75 14.32 -1.50
CA ASN A 233 -28.41 14.22 -0.07
C ASN A 233 -26.91 14.33 0.21
N LYS A 234 -26.05 13.82 -0.68
CA LYS A 234 -24.59 14.03 -0.59
C LYS A 234 -24.20 15.50 -0.73
N THR A 235 -24.86 16.25 -1.61
CA THR A 235 -24.54 17.69 -1.80
C THR A 235 -25.02 18.59 -0.66
N LYS A 236 -26.08 18.19 0.08
CA LYS A 236 -26.56 18.94 1.26
C LYS A 236 -25.68 18.74 2.50
N SER A 237 -24.99 17.61 2.62
CA SER A 237 -24.10 17.30 3.74
C SER A 237 -22.74 18.04 3.72
N HIS A 238 -22.43 18.79 2.66
CA HIS A 238 -21.16 19.54 2.52
C HIS A 238 -21.33 21.06 2.59
N LYS A 239 -22.48 21.56 3.04
CA LYS A 239 -22.75 23.00 3.18
C LYS A 239 -23.10 23.49 4.59
N ASN A 240 -22.88 22.66 5.61
CA ASN A 240 -22.91 23.06 7.02
C ASN A 240 -21.53 22.90 7.64
#